data_AF-A0A349PHI2-F1
#
_entry.id   AF-A0A349PHI2-F1
#
_cell.length_a   1.000
_cell.length_b   1.000
_cell.length_c   1.000
_cell.angle_alpha   90.00
_cell.angle_beta   90.00
_cell.angle_gamma   90.00
#
_symmetry.space_group_name_H-M   'P 1'
#
loop_
_entity.id
_entity.type
_entity.pdbx_description
1 polymer ?
#
loop_
_entity_poly.entity_id
_entity_poly.type
_entity_poly.pdbx_seq_one_letter_code
_entity_poly.pdbx_strand_id
1 'polypeptide(L)'
;MTQNTLDKKEAIRSIIHASVESFSVGFQGRHEGELEDPEGTLNMKIHNVFIAVLGPEIQYYTALVRSLDSSLGNMLEKMAINIAKLTYEVKQNVEGPLSLKQTQDMAELLEKYKRREITPPMAGDYQFLRVKPADQSLVTKRHDSDYYLIDKETGDNFLIELKIGGDLDNKKARSEKEALLEQFAILSNTLPENTKIQMFFATAYNRFGEGKPWKQERVRQYFSDDELLIGKDFWDFVCKSDEGYSIVLDAYKEKADLIKKSLDSIKKTYLG
;
A
#
# COMPACT_ATOMS: atom_id res chain seq x y z
N MET A 1 -0.44 -30.92 7.36
CA MET A 1 -0.21 -29.98 6.25
C MET A 1 -0.21 -30.76 4.95
N THR A 2 -0.86 -30.28 3.88
CA THR A 2 -0.81 -30.93 2.56
C THR A 2 0.43 -30.47 1.79
N GLN A 3 0.88 -31.24 0.80
CA GLN A 3 2.05 -30.89 -0.03
C GLN A 3 1.90 -29.49 -0.67
N ASN A 4 0.70 -29.17 -1.15
CA ASN A 4 0.39 -27.88 -1.77
C ASN A 4 0.55 -26.69 -0.79
N THR A 5 0.25 -26.89 0.50
CA THR A 5 0.48 -25.85 1.53
C THR A 5 1.97 -25.64 1.80
N LEU A 6 2.77 -26.72 1.81
CA LEU A 6 4.21 -26.64 1.99
C LEU A 6 4.87 -25.91 0.82
N ASP A 7 4.50 -26.26 -0.40
CA ASP A 7 5.03 -25.64 -1.63
C ASP A 7 4.70 -24.14 -1.68
N LYS A 8 3.49 -23.74 -1.27
CA LYS A 8 3.10 -22.31 -1.19
C LYS A 8 3.93 -21.54 -0.17
N LYS A 9 4.16 -22.11 1.02
CA LYS A 9 4.99 -21.48 2.06
C LYS A 9 6.43 -21.27 1.57
N GLU A 10 7.00 -22.27 0.90
CA GLU A 10 8.33 -22.16 0.30
C GLU A 10 8.38 -21.09 -0.79
N ALA A 11 7.38 -21.04 -1.67
CA ALA A 11 7.28 -20.00 -2.70
C ALA A 11 7.23 -18.57 -2.11
N ILE A 12 6.43 -18.35 -1.05
CA ILE A 12 6.37 -17.06 -0.35
C ILE A 12 7.74 -16.69 0.22
N ARG A 13 8.43 -17.64 0.86
CA ARG A 13 9.76 -17.40 1.43
C ARG A 13 10.78 -17.04 0.35
N SER A 14 10.77 -17.73 -0.79
CA SER A 14 11.63 -17.42 -1.94
C SER A 14 11.37 -16.01 -2.49
N ILE A 15 10.11 -15.59 -2.62
CA ILE A 15 9.76 -14.22 -3.06
C ILE A 15 10.34 -13.18 -2.10
N ILE A 16 10.21 -13.40 -0.79
CA ILE A 16 10.70 -12.46 0.22
C ILE A 16 12.22 -12.40 0.19
N HIS A 17 12.89 -13.55 0.15
CA HIS A 17 14.36 -13.61 0.10
C HIS A 17 14.90 -12.84 -1.11
N ALA A 18 14.34 -13.10 -2.30
CA ALA A 18 14.72 -12.39 -3.52
C ALA A 18 14.44 -10.88 -3.44
N SER A 19 13.31 -10.49 -2.84
CA SER A 19 12.94 -9.07 -2.68
C SER A 19 13.92 -8.33 -1.77
N VAL A 20 14.27 -8.93 -0.62
CA VAL A 20 15.22 -8.35 0.34
C VAL A 20 16.63 -8.28 -0.25
N GLU A 21 17.08 -9.32 -0.95
CA GLU A 21 18.39 -9.36 -1.59
C GLU A 21 18.50 -8.31 -2.70
N SER A 22 17.53 -8.27 -3.62
CA SER A 22 17.49 -7.28 -4.71
C SER A 22 17.43 -5.85 -4.17
N PHE A 23 16.63 -5.61 -3.14
CA PHE A 23 16.57 -4.31 -2.47
C PHE A 23 17.93 -3.94 -1.86
N SER A 24 18.57 -4.84 -1.11
CA SER A 24 19.85 -4.55 -0.44
C SER A 24 20.93 -4.18 -1.44
N VAL A 25 21.10 -5.01 -2.49
CA VAL A 25 22.10 -4.78 -3.55
C VAL A 25 21.80 -3.48 -4.32
N GLY A 26 20.55 -3.27 -4.73
CA GLY A 26 20.16 -2.09 -5.50
C GLY A 26 20.20 -0.79 -4.69
N PHE A 27 19.83 -0.83 -3.40
CA PHE A 27 19.87 0.33 -2.52
C PHE A 27 21.32 0.74 -2.22
N GLN A 28 22.20 -0.23 -1.92
CA GLN A 28 23.62 0.01 -1.74
C GLN A 28 24.27 0.55 -3.01
N GLY A 29 24.19 -0.19 -4.12
CA GLY A 29 24.90 0.16 -5.36
C GLY A 29 24.50 1.53 -5.91
N ARG A 30 23.23 1.90 -5.80
CA ARG A 30 22.75 3.25 -6.16
C ARG A 30 23.43 4.33 -5.33
N HIS A 31 23.38 4.22 -4.00
CA HIS A 31 23.87 5.30 -3.14
C HIS A 31 25.40 5.41 -3.09
N GLU A 32 26.11 4.28 -3.18
CA GLU A 32 27.57 4.29 -3.32
C GLU A 32 28.00 4.85 -4.68
N GLY A 33 27.27 4.53 -5.75
CA GLY A 33 27.54 5.07 -7.10
C GLY A 33 27.20 6.56 -7.25
N GLU A 34 26.28 7.07 -6.43
CA GLU A 34 25.87 8.48 -6.39
C GLU A 34 26.80 9.38 -5.54
N LEU A 35 27.85 8.83 -4.89
CA LEU A 35 28.68 9.58 -3.94
C LEU A 35 29.21 10.91 -4.50
N GLU A 36 29.75 10.87 -5.72
CA GLU A 36 30.34 12.02 -6.40
C GLU A 36 29.34 12.77 -7.30
N ASP A 37 28.07 12.36 -7.31
CA ASP A 37 27.00 13.01 -8.07
C ASP A 37 26.32 14.08 -7.21
N PRO A 38 26.48 15.39 -7.49
CA PRO A 38 25.80 16.45 -6.73
C PRO A 38 24.26 16.31 -6.75
N GLU A 39 23.71 15.72 -7.82
CA GLU A 39 22.28 15.45 -7.98
C GLU A 39 21.89 14.04 -7.46
N GLY A 40 22.82 13.33 -6.82
CA GLY A 40 22.57 12.05 -6.17
C GLY A 40 21.51 12.16 -5.07
N THR A 41 20.80 11.06 -4.79
CA THR A 41 19.61 11.08 -3.93
C THR A 41 19.89 11.64 -2.53
N LEU A 42 21.03 11.28 -1.95
CA LEU A 42 21.47 11.79 -0.64
C LEU A 42 22.05 13.20 -0.77
N ASN A 43 22.83 13.44 -1.82
CA ASN A 43 23.52 14.69 -2.08
C ASN A 43 22.57 15.86 -2.34
N MET A 44 21.50 15.69 -3.12
CA MET A 44 20.49 16.74 -3.32
C MET A 44 19.86 17.25 -2.02
N LYS A 45 19.78 16.40 -1.00
CA LYS A 45 19.19 16.78 0.30
C LYS A 45 20.13 17.65 1.13
N ILE A 46 21.40 17.76 0.74
CA ILE A 46 22.35 18.64 1.40
C ILE A 46 22.05 20.12 1.18
N HIS A 47 21.24 20.46 0.17
CA HIS A 47 20.79 21.82 -0.09
C HIS A 47 19.70 22.30 0.88
N ASN A 48 19.23 21.46 1.81
CA ASN A 48 18.37 21.94 2.88
C ASN A 48 19.19 22.78 3.88
N VAL A 49 19.15 24.10 3.69
CA VAL A 49 19.90 25.09 4.50
C VAL A 49 19.64 24.99 6.00
N PHE A 50 18.44 24.54 6.41
CA PHE A 50 18.09 24.39 7.82
C PHE A 50 18.65 23.10 8.45
N ILE A 51 18.84 22.06 7.64
CA ILE A 51 19.49 20.82 8.10
C ILE A 51 21.01 20.96 8.01
N ALA A 52 21.52 21.70 7.02
CA ALA A 52 22.95 21.92 6.84
C ALA A 52 23.62 22.53 8.07
N VAL A 53 22.95 23.45 8.77
CA VAL A 53 23.45 24.06 10.01
C VAL A 53 23.57 23.07 11.19
N LEU A 54 22.93 21.90 11.11
CA LEU A 54 23.00 20.84 12.12
C LEU A 54 24.23 19.93 11.93
N GLY A 55 25.00 20.13 10.85
CA GLY A 55 26.21 19.37 10.55
C GLY A 55 26.00 18.19 9.60
N PRO A 56 27.11 17.67 9.02
CA PRO A 56 27.08 16.69 7.94
C PRO A 56 26.48 15.34 8.36
N GLU A 57 26.70 14.90 9.60
CA GLU A 57 26.16 13.63 10.09
C GLU A 57 24.61 13.65 10.18
N ILE A 58 24.04 14.71 10.76
CA ILE A 58 22.58 14.87 10.86
C ILE A 58 21.95 14.98 9.47
N GLN A 59 22.62 15.69 8.56
CA GLN A 59 22.20 15.83 7.18
C GLN A 59 22.17 14.49 6.45
N TYR A 60 23.23 13.68 6.61
CA TYR A 60 23.30 12.32 6.09
C TYR A 60 22.14 11.45 6.60
N TYR A 61 21.93 11.35 7.93
CA TYR A 61 20.86 10.50 8.46
C TYR A 61 19.48 10.96 8.01
N THR A 62 19.24 12.27 7.94
CA THR A 62 17.96 12.82 7.47
C THR A 62 17.70 12.47 6.00
N ALA A 63 18.74 12.50 5.16
CA ALA A 63 18.63 12.11 3.76
C ALA A 63 18.43 10.58 3.62
N LEU A 64 19.21 9.80 4.36
CA LEU A 64 19.18 8.34 4.33
C LEU A 64 17.82 7.80 4.74
N VAL A 65 17.26 8.26 5.88
CA VAL A 65 15.96 7.78 6.37
C VAL A 65 14.86 8.02 5.35
N ARG A 66 14.82 9.20 4.72
CA ARG A 66 13.83 9.50 3.68
C ARG A 66 13.97 8.60 2.44
N SER A 67 15.21 8.35 2.01
CA SER A 67 15.47 7.45 0.89
C SER A 67 15.07 6.01 1.23
N LEU A 68 15.42 5.58 2.45
CA LEU A 68 15.13 4.25 2.98
C LEU A 68 13.63 4.02 3.08
N ASP A 69 12.87 4.92 3.71
CA ASP A 69 11.41 4.80 3.86
C ASP A 69 10.71 4.63 2.51
N SER A 70 11.08 5.46 1.52
CA SER A 70 10.52 5.39 0.16
C SER A 70 10.89 4.09 -0.55
N SER A 71 12.19 3.74 -0.55
CA SER A 71 12.69 2.58 -1.29
C SER A 71 12.21 1.26 -0.66
N LEU A 72 12.17 1.20 0.68
CA LEU A 72 11.67 0.04 1.42
C LEU A 72 10.16 -0.12 1.22
N GLY A 73 9.41 0.98 1.20
CA GLY A 73 7.98 0.94 0.89
C GLY A 73 7.69 0.34 -0.48
N ASN A 74 8.41 0.80 -1.52
CA ASN A 74 8.31 0.24 -2.86
C ASN A 74 8.69 -1.24 -2.93
N MET A 75 9.69 -1.67 -2.14
CA MET A 75 10.05 -3.10 -2.04
C MET A 75 8.91 -3.90 -1.41
N LEU A 76 8.34 -3.45 -0.30
CA LEU A 76 7.26 -4.14 0.40
C LEU A 76 6.00 -4.28 -0.47
N GLU A 77 5.64 -3.22 -1.20
CA GLU A 77 4.49 -3.23 -2.11
C GLU A 77 4.68 -4.25 -3.25
N LYS A 78 5.82 -4.19 -3.97
CA LYS A 78 6.13 -5.15 -5.04
C LYS A 78 6.20 -6.59 -4.52
N MET A 79 6.75 -6.77 -3.32
CA MET A 79 6.80 -8.07 -2.65
C MET A 79 5.39 -8.62 -2.37
N ALA A 80 4.50 -7.79 -1.81
CA ALA A 80 3.12 -8.18 -1.55
C ALA A 80 2.34 -8.49 -2.84
N ILE A 81 2.53 -7.72 -3.92
CA ILE A 81 1.97 -8.01 -5.25
C ILE A 81 2.40 -9.40 -5.74
N ASN A 82 3.69 -9.71 -5.62
CA ASN A 82 4.22 -11.00 -6.09
C ASN A 82 3.71 -12.17 -5.25
N ILE A 83 3.53 -11.98 -3.94
CA ILE A 83 2.88 -12.96 -3.07
C ILE A 83 1.41 -13.16 -3.47
N ALA A 84 0.67 -12.07 -3.68
CA ALA A 84 -0.74 -12.13 -4.04
C ALA A 84 -0.99 -12.91 -5.35
N LYS A 85 -0.09 -12.82 -6.33
CA LYS A 85 -0.17 -13.57 -7.61
C LYS A 85 -0.25 -15.08 -7.45
N LEU A 86 0.18 -15.63 -6.31
CA LEU A 86 0.06 -17.06 -6.03
C LEU A 86 -1.41 -17.49 -5.98
N THR A 87 -2.29 -16.68 -5.38
CA THR A 87 -3.71 -17.02 -5.14
C THR A 87 -4.73 -16.11 -5.80
N TYR A 88 -4.33 -14.92 -6.21
CA TYR A 88 -5.19 -13.92 -6.84
C TYR A 88 -4.74 -13.67 -8.28
N GLU A 89 -5.68 -13.36 -9.18
CA GLU A 89 -5.36 -12.59 -10.37
C GLU A 89 -5.12 -11.14 -9.91
N VAL A 90 -3.99 -10.55 -10.32
CA VAL A 90 -3.56 -9.23 -9.84
C VAL A 90 -3.53 -8.23 -10.99
N LYS A 91 -4.24 -7.13 -10.82
CA LYS A 91 -4.26 -5.94 -11.68
C LYS A 91 -3.83 -4.72 -10.86
N GLN A 92 -3.34 -3.71 -11.56
CA GLN A 92 -2.88 -2.44 -10.96
C GLN A 92 -3.58 -1.23 -11.57
N ASN A 93 -4.77 -1.46 -12.13
CA ASN A 93 -5.68 -0.43 -12.59
C ASN A 93 -7.09 -1.01 -12.75
N VAL A 94 -8.05 -0.10 -12.75
CA VAL A 94 -9.40 -0.36 -13.26
C VAL A 94 -9.68 0.60 -14.41
N GLU A 95 -10.43 0.13 -15.41
CA GLU A 95 -10.83 0.94 -16.55
C GLU A 95 -12.29 0.66 -16.88
N GLY A 96 -13.05 1.71 -17.13
CA GLY A 96 -14.48 1.60 -17.39
C GLY A 96 -15.18 2.95 -17.40
N PRO A 97 -16.49 2.96 -17.70
CA PRO A 97 -17.27 4.19 -17.72
C PRO A 97 -17.47 4.74 -16.31
N LEU A 98 -17.39 6.07 -16.17
CA LEU A 98 -17.76 6.81 -14.97
C LEU A 98 -18.62 8.01 -15.36
N SER A 99 -19.69 8.24 -14.62
CA SER A 99 -20.57 9.38 -14.84
C SER A 99 -20.19 10.60 -13.99
N LEU A 100 -20.60 11.79 -14.45
CA LEU A 100 -20.49 13.01 -13.65
C LEU A 100 -21.30 12.90 -12.36
N LYS A 101 -22.49 12.29 -12.40
CA LYS A 101 -23.32 12.08 -11.20
C LYS A 101 -22.63 11.19 -10.16
N GLN A 102 -22.05 10.06 -10.56
CA GLN A 102 -21.26 9.23 -9.64
C GLN A 102 -20.11 10.02 -9.01
N THR A 103 -19.45 10.89 -9.78
CA THR A 103 -18.38 11.77 -9.25
C THR A 103 -18.91 12.76 -8.20
N GLN A 104 -20.06 13.38 -8.46
CA GLN A 104 -20.72 14.28 -7.51
C GLN A 104 -21.18 13.53 -6.25
N ASP A 105 -21.76 12.34 -6.41
CA ASP A 105 -22.23 11.48 -5.34
C ASP A 105 -21.10 11.03 -4.40
N MET A 106 -19.94 10.68 -4.95
CA MET A 106 -18.74 10.39 -4.17
C MET A 106 -18.31 11.61 -3.34
N ALA A 107 -18.29 12.80 -3.94
CA ALA A 107 -17.93 14.03 -3.24
C ALA A 107 -18.92 14.35 -2.10
N GLU A 108 -20.22 14.18 -2.33
CA GLU A 108 -21.26 14.34 -1.30
C GLU A 108 -21.09 13.34 -0.15
N LEU A 109 -20.84 12.07 -0.45
CA LEU A 109 -20.60 11.03 0.55
C LEU A 109 -19.36 11.36 1.41
N LEU A 110 -18.26 11.76 0.77
CA LEU A 110 -17.04 12.15 1.48
C LEU A 110 -17.24 13.39 2.37
N GLU A 111 -18.05 14.37 1.94
CA GLU A 111 -18.42 15.50 2.80
C GLU A 111 -19.29 15.07 3.99
N LYS A 112 -20.22 14.12 3.82
CA LYS A 112 -21.01 13.56 4.93
C LYS A 112 -20.13 12.87 5.96
N TYR A 113 -19.15 12.07 5.55
CA TYR A 113 -18.13 11.49 6.46
C TYR A 113 -17.31 12.57 7.15
N LYS A 114 -16.85 13.58 6.39
CA LYS A 114 -16.06 14.70 6.93
C LYS A 114 -16.83 15.49 8.00
N ARG A 115 -18.14 15.67 7.82
CA ARG A 115 -19.03 16.35 8.77
C ARG A 115 -19.57 15.44 9.87
N ARG A 116 -19.25 14.14 9.83
CA ARG A 116 -19.77 13.09 10.73
C ARG A 116 -21.29 12.98 10.71
N GLU A 117 -21.90 13.31 9.58
CA GLU A 117 -23.33 13.05 9.33
C GLU A 117 -23.59 11.55 9.14
N ILE A 118 -22.57 10.81 8.67
CA ILE A 118 -22.52 9.35 8.64
C ILE A 118 -21.34 8.91 9.51
N THR A 119 -21.61 8.20 10.61
CA THR A 119 -20.59 7.67 11.52
C THR A 119 -21.16 6.52 12.38
N PRO A 120 -20.45 5.38 12.54
CA PRO A 120 -19.26 5.01 11.79
C PRO A 120 -19.60 4.79 10.29
N PRO A 121 -18.63 4.97 9.37
CA PRO A 121 -18.80 4.55 7.98
C PRO A 121 -19.11 3.05 7.91
N MET A 122 -19.79 2.62 6.86
CA MET A 122 -20.13 1.23 6.59
C MET A 122 -20.00 0.86 5.11
N ALA A 123 -19.81 -0.43 4.83
CA ALA A 123 -19.74 -0.95 3.45
C ALA A 123 -21.02 -0.69 2.62
N GLY A 124 -22.17 -0.54 3.28
CA GLY A 124 -23.45 -0.22 2.65
C GLY A 124 -23.54 1.21 2.10
N ASP A 125 -22.77 2.14 2.67
CA ASP A 125 -22.91 3.58 2.40
C ASP A 125 -22.58 3.96 0.96
N TYR A 126 -21.77 3.16 0.26
CA TYR A 126 -21.33 3.42 -1.11
C TYR A 126 -21.95 2.48 -2.15
N GLN A 127 -22.78 1.50 -1.76
CA GLN A 127 -23.36 0.54 -2.71
C GLN A 127 -24.28 1.19 -3.74
N PHE A 128 -24.87 2.34 -3.41
CA PHE A 128 -25.69 3.11 -4.34
C PHE A 128 -24.90 3.59 -5.58
N LEU A 129 -23.56 3.67 -5.50
CA LEU A 129 -22.71 4.02 -6.65
C LEU A 129 -22.73 2.97 -7.77
N ARG A 130 -23.25 1.75 -7.52
CA ARG A 130 -23.43 0.71 -8.55
C ARG A 130 -24.50 1.05 -9.58
N VAL A 131 -25.41 1.99 -9.25
CA VAL A 131 -26.54 2.33 -10.12
C VAL A 131 -26.03 3.13 -11.32
N LYS A 132 -26.10 2.53 -12.51
CA LYS A 132 -25.73 3.16 -13.77
C LYS A 132 -26.71 4.29 -14.11
N PRO A 133 -26.27 5.56 -14.24
CA PRO A 133 -27.16 6.61 -14.71
C PRO A 133 -27.49 6.39 -16.19
N ALA A 134 -28.79 6.29 -16.49
CA ALA A 134 -29.30 5.93 -17.82
C ALA A 134 -29.15 7.03 -18.88
N ASP A 135 -28.92 8.28 -18.48
CA ASP A 135 -29.10 9.46 -19.34
C ASP A 135 -27.96 10.49 -19.21
N GLN A 136 -26.76 10.02 -18.85
CA GLN A 136 -25.57 10.90 -18.74
C GLN A 136 -24.45 10.44 -19.67
N SER A 137 -23.67 11.42 -20.16
CA SER A 137 -22.44 11.16 -20.89
C SER A 137 -21.47 10.39 -19.98
N LEU A 138 -21.36 9.08 -20.22
CA LEU A 138 -20.33 8.25 -19.60
C LEU A 138 -19.01 8.56 -20.27
N VAL A 139 -17.97 8.78 -19.46
CA VAL A 139 -16.60 8.93 -19.94
C VAL A 139 -15.83 7.70 -19.50
N THR A 140 -15.13 7.06 -20.44
CA THR A 140 -14.19 5.99 -20.09
C THR A 140 -13.06 6.60 -19.26
N LYS A 141 -12.89 6.10 -18.05
CA LYS A 141 -11.85 6.53 -17.12
C LYS A 141 -10.99 5.33 -16.75
N ARG A 142 -9.68 5.55 -16.70
CA ARG A 142 -8.72 4.64 -16.11
C ARG A 142 -8.24 5.23 -14.79
N HIS A 143 -8.16 4.40 -13.76
CA HIS A 143 -7.61 4.74 -12.45
C HIS A 143 -6.54 3.70 -12.09
N ASP A 144 -5.32 4.16 -11.83
CA ASP A 144 -4.24 3.27 -11.39
C ASP A 144 -4.47 2.90 -9.92
N SER A 145 -4.27 1.63 -9.59
CA SER A 145 -4.61 1.03 -8.29
C SER A 145 -3.38 0.33 -7.74
N ASP A 146 -3.15 0.42 -6.43
CA ASP A 146 -2.09 -0.37 -5.79
C ASP A 146 -2.39 -1.87 -5.97
N TYR A 147 -3.64 -2.28 -5.66
CA TYR A 147 -4.10 -3.65 -5.88
C TYR A 147 -5.57 -3.71 -6.32
N TYR A 148 -5.79 -4.30 -7.49
CA TYR A 148 -7.06 -4.92 -7.85
C TYR A 148 -6.85 -6.44 -7.90
N LEU A 149 -7.38 -7.14 -6.90
CA LEU A 149 -7.26 -8.59 -6.74
C LEU A 149 -8.58 -9.28 -7.09
N ILE A 150 -8.48 -10.39 -7.84
CA ILE A 150 -9.60 -11.29 -8.09
C ILE A 150 -9.22 -12.65 -7.51
N ASP A 151 -10.03 -13.14 -6.56
CA ASP A 151 -9.80 -14.47 -5.98
C ASP A 151 -10.01 -15.56 -7.03
N LYS A 152 -8.98 -16.38 -7.27
CA LYS A 152 -9.04 -17.44 -8.30
C LYS A 152 -10.05 -18.55 -7.96
N GLU A 153 -10.41 -18.72 -6.69
CA GLU A 153 -11.35 -19.75 -6.24
C GLU A 153 -12.78 -19.22 -6.19
N THR A 154 -12.99 -18.03 -5.65
CA THR A 154 -14.35 -17.50 -5.43
C THR A 154 -14.81 -16.53 -6.52
N GLY A 155 -13.88 -15.91 -7.26
CA GLY A 155 -14.18 -14.82 -8.18
C GLY A 155 -14.47 -13.48 -7.50
N ASP A 156 -14.29 -13.38 -6.17
CA ASP A 156 -14.47 -12.13 -5.42
C ASP A 156 -13.44 -11.08 -5.82
N ASN A 157 -13.86 -9.82 -5.86
CA ASN A 157 -13.03 -8.69 -6.28
C ASN A 157 -12.68 -7.81 -5.08
N PHE A 158 -11.41 -7.44 -4.98
CA PHE A 158 -10.88 -6.61 -3.89
C PHE A 158 -10.08 -5.45 -4.45
N LEU A 159 -10.38 -4.25 -3.98
CA LEU A 159 -9.63 -3.02 -4.27
C LEU A 159 -8.88 -2.62 -3.01
N ILE A 160 -7.58 -2.41 -3.09
CA ILE A 160 -6.74 -2.11 -1.92
C ILE A 160 -5.86 -0.91 -2.22
N GLU A 161 -5.87 0.07 -1.31
CA GLU A 161 -4.88 1.15 -1.25
C GLU A 161 -3.95 0.89 -0.07
N LEU A 162 -2.64 0.75 -0.33
CA LEU A 162 -1.65 0.38 0.68
C LEU A 162 -0.85 1.60 1.13
N LYS A 163 -0.71 1.78 2.45
CA LYS A 163 0.22 2.74 3.05
C LYS A 163 1.09 2.08 4.09
N ILE A 164 2.41 2.11 3.87
CA ILE A 164 3.37 1.35 4.68
C ILE A 164 3.24 1.65 6.19
N GLY A 165 3.22 2.93 6.61
CA GLY A 165 3.22 3.31 8.02
C GLY A 165 1.93 3.85 8.62
N GLY A 166 0.85 3.94 7.84
CA GLY A 166 -0.46 4.34 8.34
C GLY A 166 -0.50 5.67 9.12
N ASP A 167 0.40 6.63 8.90
CA ASP A 167 0.28 7.98 9.45
C ASP A 167 -0.31 8.94 8.41
N LEU A 168 -1.64 8.88 8.26
CA LEU A 168 -2.38 9.77 7.39
C LEU A 168 -2.99 10.94 8.16
N ASP A 169 -2.85 12.13 7.58
CA ASP A 169 -3.69 13.27 7.92
C ASP A 169 -5.10 13.12 7.32
N ASN A 170 -6.03 14.00 7.72
CA ASN A 170 -7.42 13.93 7.26
C ASN A 170 -7.57 14.11 5.75
N LYS A 171 -6.69 14.92 5.13
CA LYS A 171 -6.73 15.17 3.69
C LYS A 171 -6.31 13.91 2.94
N LYS A 172 -5.26 13.24 3.42
CA LYS A 172 -4.80 11.97 2.85
C LYS A 172 -5.81 10.85 3.06
N ALA A 173 -6.34 10.67 4.28
CA ALA A 173 -7.35 9.65 4.53
C ALA A 173 -8.58 9.81 3.63
N ARG A 174 -9.03 11.06 3.42
CA ARG A 174 -10.09 11.37 2.45
C ARG A 174 -9.70 10.97 1.02
N SER A 175 -8.49 11.33 0.56
CA SER A 175 -8.06 11.02 -0.81
C SER A 175 -7.94 9.53 -1.07
N GLU A 176 -7.50 8.74 -0.08
CA GLU A 176 -7.49 7.27 -0.22
C GLU A 176 -8.91 6.71 -0.37
N LYS A 177 -9.87 7.22 0.41
CA LYS A 177 -11.28 6.79 0.29
C LYS A 177 -11.86 7.21 -1.05
N GLU A 178 -11.56 8.42 -1.51
CA GLU A 178 -11.99 8.93 -2.82
C GLU A 178 -11.47 8.05 -3.97
N ALA A 179 -10.19 7.68 -3.93
CA ALA A 179 -9.59 6.78 -4.91
C ALA A 179 -10.31 5.42 -4.96
N LEU A 180 -10.56 4.81 -3.80
CA LEU A 180 -11.28 3.53 -3.72
C LEU A 180 -12.73 3.63 -4.20
N LEU A 181 -13.46 4.68 -3.83
CA LEU A 181 -14.83 4.90 -4.31
C LEU A 181 -14.89 5.06 -5.82
N GLU A 182 -13.93 5.78 -6.40
CA GLU A 182 -13.84 5.95 -7.84
C GLU A 182 -13.55 4.63 -8.55
N GLN A 183 -12.57 3.87 -8.05
CA GLN A 183 -12.26 2.55 -8.57
C GLN A 183 -13.47 1.61 -8.47
N PHE A 184 -14.19 1.64 -7.35
CA PHE A 184 -15.41 0.87 -7.14
C PHE A 184 -16.50 1.24 -8.15
N ALA A 185 -16.75 2.54 -8.37
CA ALA A 185 -17.75 3.00 -9.32
C ALA A 185 -17.39 2.57 -10.76
N ILE A 186 -16.14 2.77 -11.17
CA ILE A 186 -15.64 2.33 -12.49
C ILE A 186 -15.83 0.82 -12.66
N LEU A 187 -15.39 0.03 -11.68
CA LEU A 187 -15.41 -1.42 -11.77
C LEU A 187 -16.83 -1.99 -11.70
N SER A 188 -17.69 -1.45 -10.82
CA SER A 188 -19.09 -1.87 -10.73
C SER A 188 -19.88 -1.60 -12.01
N ASN A 189 -19.48 -0.60 -12.80
CA ASN A 189 -20.11 -0.34 -14.09
C ASN A 189 -19.72 -1.37 -15.17
N THR A 190 -18.59 -2.08 -15.01
CA THR A 190 -18.11 -3.08 -15.98
C THR A 190 -18.46 -4.52 -15.59
N LEU A 191 -18.67 -4.77 -14.30
CA LEU A 191 -19.02 -6.08 -13.77
C LEU A 191 -20.55 -6.30 -13.69
N PRO A 192 -21.01 -7.57 -13.58
CA PRO A 192 -22.38 -7.88 -13.23
C PRO A 192 -22.82 -7.21 -11.91
N GLU A 193 -24.09 -6.83 -11.82
CA GLU A 193 -24.65 -6.01 -10.73
C GLU A 193 -24.35 -6.56 -9.32
N ASN A 194 -24.46 -7.89 -9.16
CA ASN A 194 -24.29 -8.59 -7.89
C ASN A 194 -22.85 -9.09 -7.64
N THR A 195 -21.89 -8.74 -8.50
CA THR A 195 -20.50 -9.15 -8.27
C THR A 195 -19.95 -8.48 -7.01
N LYS A 196 -19.42 -9.29 -6.11
CA LYS A 196 -18.81 -8.82 -4.86
C LYS A 196 -17.54 -8.03 -5.16
N ILE A 197 -17.54 -6.78 -4.71
CA ILE A 197 -16.41 -5.85 -4.77
C ILE A 197 -16.26 -5.26 -3.38
N GLN A 198 -15.13 -5.51 -2.72
CA GLN A 198 -14.82 -4.99 -1.40
C GLN A 198 -13.59 -4.08 -1.46
N MET A 199 -13.64 -2.98 -0.73
CA MET A 199 -12.57 -1.99 -0.68
C MET A 199 -11.81 -2.14 0.63
N PHE A 200 -10.49 -1.98 0.58
CA PHE A 200 -9.64 -2.03 1.75
C PHE A 200 -8.65 -0.87 1.75
N PHE A 201 -8.56 -0.20 2.90
CA PHE A 201 -7.38 0.57 3.26
C PHE A 201 -6.42 -0.35 4.01
N ALA A 202 -5.20 -0.49 3.51
CA ALA A 202 -4.21 -1.38 4.08
C ALA A 202 -2.99 -0.65 4.63
N THR A 203 -2.36 -1.24 5.65
CA THR A 203 -1.02 -0.84 6.08
C THR A 203 -0.11 -2.06 6.21
N ALA A 204 1.17 -1.90 5.84
CA ALA A 204 2.14 -2.98 5.92
C ALA A 204 2.51 -3.33 7.38
N TYR A 205 2.36 -2.38 8.30
CA TYR A 205 2.49 -2.61 9.73
C TYR A 205 1.52 -1.74 10.53
N ASN A 206 1.28 -2.14 11.78
CA ASN A 206 0.51 -1.36 12.73
C ASN A 206 1.42 -0.35 13.47
N ARG A 207 1.23 0.94 13.20
CA ARG A 207 1.99 2.02 13.85
C ARG A 207 1.89 2.07 15.38
N PHE A 208 0.86 1.44 15.96
CA PHE A 208 0.67 1.36 17.42
C PHE A 208 1.26 0.07 18.01
N GLY A 209 1.93 -0.74 17.18
CA GLY A 209 2.43 -2.07 17.52
C GLY A 209 1.51 -3.17 17.03
N GLU A 210 2.10 -4.23 16.49
CA GLU A 210 1.36 -5.40 15.98
C GLU A 210 0.52 -6.06 17.09
N GLY A 211 -0.72 -6.42 16.75
CA GLY A 211 -1.71 -6.93 17.70
C GLY A 211 -2.32 -5.89 18.64
N LYS A 212 -1.96 -4.60 18.54
CA LYS A 212 -2.63 -3.53 19.28
C LYS A 212 -3.83 -2.97 18.51
N PRO A 213 -4.88 -2.47 19.19
CA PRO A 213 -5.98 -1.79 18.51
C PRO A 213 -5.46 -0.62 17.68
N TRP A 214 -5.86 -0.55 16.42
CA TRP A 214 -5.54 0.57 15.55
C TRP A 214 -6.55 1.69 15.74
N LYS A 215 -6.06 2.87 16.17
CA LYS A 215 -6.92 3.97 16.65
C LYS A 215 -6.79 5.26 15.85
N GLN A 216 -6.39 5.18 14.58
CA GLN A 216 -6.22 6.39 13.78
C GLN A 216 -7.58 6.98 13.38
N GLU A 217 -8.09 7.90 14.21
CA GLU A 217 -9.40 8.52 14.05
C GLU A 217 -9.58 9.17 12.67
N ARG A 218 -8.51 9.75 12.12
CA ARG A 218 -8.51 10.39 10.79
C ARG A 218 -8.88 9.42 9.66
N VAL A 219 -8.47 8.17 9.77
CA VAL A 219 -8.82 7.13 8.78
C VAL A 219 -10.16 6.51 9.12
N ARG A 220 -10.43 6.22 10.40
CA ARG A 220 -11.73 5.70 10.86
C ARG A 220 -12.90 6.67 10.66
N GLN A 221 -12.62 7.93 10.32
CA GLN A 221 -13.61 8.90 9.88
C GLN A 221 -14.19 8.57 8.48
N TYR A 222 -13.42 7.91 7.61
CA TYR A 222 -13.80 7.61 6.22
C TYR A 222 -13.92 6.11 5.92
N PHE A 223 -13.31 5.28 6.75
CA PHE A 223 -13.28 3.83 6.59
C PHE A 223 -13.95 3.13 7.76
N SER A 224 -14.77 2.13 7.44
CA SER A 224 -15.33 1.21 8.40
C SER A 224 -14.27 0.22 8.89
N ASP A 225 -14.49 -0.41 10.05
CA ASP A 225 -13.52 -1.39 10.58
C ASP A 225 -13.35 -2.61 9.64
N ASP A 226 -14.41 -2.98 8.89
CA ASP A 226 -14.39 -4.08 7.91
C ASP A 226 -13.63 -3.73 6.60
N GLU A 227 -13.26 -2.47 6.41
CA GLU A 227 -12.46 -1.99 5.28
C GLU A 227 -10.99 -1.82 5.65
N LEU A 228 -10.54 -2.29 6.82
CA LEU A 228 -9.18 -2.11 7.31
C LEU A 228 -8.38 -3.41 7.29
N LEU A 229 -7.24 -3.38 6.59
CA LEU A 229 -6.25 -4.46 6.61
C LEU A 229 -4.95 -3.92 7.23
N ILE A 230 -4.80 -4.02 8.55
CA ILE A 230 -3.69 -3.37 9.27
C ILE A 230 -2.64 -4.39 9.68
N GLY A 231 -1.40 -4.22 9.19
CA GLY A 231 -0.26 -5.04 9.58
C GLY A 231 -0.51 -6.52 9.31
N LYS A 232 -0.61 -7.32 10.38
CA LYS A 232 -0.95 -8.75 10.30
C LYS A 232 -2.08 -9.05 9.31
N ASP A 233 -3.20 -8.32 9.39
CA ASP A 233 -4.39 -8.64 8.60
C ASP A 233 -4.15 -8.44 7.10
N PHE A 234 -3.34 -7.44 6.72
CA PHE A 234 -2.93 -7.26 5.33
C PHE A 234 -2.08 -8.43 4.83
N TRP A 235 -1.07 -8.84 5.60
CA TRP A 235 -0.17 -9.93 5.19
C TRP A 235 -0.89 -11.28 5.11
N ASP A 236 -1.80 -11.56 6.04
CA ASP A 236 -2.62 -12.77 6.00
C ASP A 236 -3.56 -12.76 4.79
N PHE A 237 -4.13 -11.61 4.47
CA PHE A 237 -5.00 -11.43 3.32
C PHE A 237 -4.27 -11.67 1.99
N VAL A 238 -3.13 -11.00 1.75
CA VAL A 238 -2.38 -11.17 0.49
C VAL A 238 -1.76 -12.56 0.36
N CYS A 239 -1.42 -13.20 1.49
CA CYS A 239 -0.98 -14.59 1.50
C CYS A 239 -2.13 -15.59 1.34
N LYS A 240 -3.39 -15.17 1.52
CA LYS A 240 -4.56 -16.05 1.66
C LYS A 240 -4.27 -17.18 2.65
N SER A 241 -3.89 -16.81 3.88
CA SER A 241 -3.47 -17.72 4.95
C SER A 241 -3.46 -17.00 6.31
N ASP A 242 -4.01 -17.63 7.36
CA ASP A 242 -3.96 -17.11 8.74
C ASP A 242 -2.54 -17.11 9.36
N GLU A 243 -1.58 -17.78 8.70
CA GLU A 243 -0.15 -17.78 9.03
C GLU A 243 0.67 -16.86 8.09
N GLY A 244 0.02 -16.09 7.22
CA GLY A 244 0.70 -15.28 6.19
C GLY A 244 1.71 -14.31 6.79
N TYR A 245 1.29 -13.54 7.80
CA TYR A 245 2.11 -12.58 8.51
C TYR A 245 3.37 -13.20 9.13
N SER A 246 3.23 -14.33 9.83
CA SER A 246 4.35 -14.98 10.50
C SER A 246 5.36 -15.52 9.49
N ILE A 247 4.88 -16.17 8.42
CA ILE A 247 5.72 -16.63 7.31
C ILE A 247 6.49 -15.46 6.69
N VAL A 248 5.80 -14.35 6.44
CA VAL A 248 6.42 -13.17 5.83
C VAL A 248 7.51 -12.59 6.72
N LEU A 249 7.19 -12.36 7.98
CA LEU A 249 8.10 -11.74 8.93
C LEU A 249 9.32 -12.62 9.21
N ASP A 250 9.14 -13.93 9.35
CA ASP A 250 10.25 -14.85 9.62
C ASP A 250 11.20 -14.95 8.43
N ALA A 251 10.66 -15.04 7.21
CA ALA A 251 11.48 -15.02 5.99
C ALA A 251 12.23 -13.70 5.82
N TYR A 252 11.61 -12.57 6.16
CA TYR A 252 12.25 -11.26 6.11
C TYR A 252 13.40 -11.18 7.11
N LYS A 253 13.21 -11.63 8.36
CA LYS A 253 14.26 -11.64 9.40
C LYS A 253 15.50 -12.42 8.98
N GLU A 254 15.33 -13.56 8.33
CA GLU A 254 16.45 -14.40 7.85
C GLU A 254 17.38 -13.67 6.87
N LYS A 255 16.89 -12.63 6.18
CA LYS A 255 17.65 -11.86 5.20
C LYS A 255 17.88 -10.41 5.61
N ALA A 256 17.31 -9.95 6.72
CA ALA A 256 17.41 -8.56 7.19
C ALA A 256 18.86 -8.10 7.41
N ASP A 257 19.79 -9.01 7.71
CA ASP A 257 21.22 -8.69 7.84
C ASP A 257 21.86 -8.19 6.54
N LEU A 258 21.29 -8.52 5.37
CA LEU A 258 21.73 -7.95 4.10
C LEU A 258 21.47 -6.44 4.05
N ILE A 259 20.28 -6.02 4.47
CA ILE A 259 19.91 -4.59 4.53
C ILE A 259 20.82 -3.86 5.52
N LYS A 260 21.08 -4.45 6.70
CA LYS A 260 21.98 -3.85 7.70
C LYS A 260 23.38 -3.63 7.12
N LYS A 261 23.96 -4.65 6.50
CA LYS A 261 25.28 -4.56 5.86
C LYS A 261 25.32 -3.49 4.77
N SER A 262 24.28 -3.39 3.96
CA SER A 262 24.16 -2.35 2.94
C SER A 262 24.09 -0.96 3.54
N LEU A 263 23.30 -0.75 4.59
CA LEU A 263 23.22 0.53 5.30
C LEU A 263 24.56 0.92 5.96
N ASP A 264 25.24 -0.04 6.58
CA ASP A 264 26.57 0.18 7.17
C ASP A 264 27.60 0.55 6.11
N SER A 265 27.56 -0.08 4.93
CA SER A 265 28.45 0.22 3.80
C SER A 265 28.21 1.64 3.26
N ILE A 266 26.96 2.02 3.04
CA ILE A 266 26.60 3.40 2.64
C ILE A 266 27.05 4.39 3.71
N LYS A 267 26.82 4.10 4.99
CA LYS A 267 27.24 4.99 6.09
C LYS A 267 28.74 5.22 6.08
N LYS A 268 29.52 4.14 5.98
CA LYS A 268 30.98 4.21 5.89
C LYS A 268 31.44 5.05 4.69
N THR A 269 30.76 4.88 3.55
CA THR A 269 31.07 5.62 2.31
C THR A 269 30.89 7.12 2.45
N TYR A 270 29.84 7.57 3.14
CA TYR A 270 29.52 9.01 3.28
C TYR A 270 30.14 9.68 4.51
N LEU A 271 30.39 8.94 5.60
CA LEU A 271 30.83 9.50 6.87
C LEU A 271 32.25 9.08 7.32
N GLY A 272 32.86 8.09 6.67
CA GLY A 272 34.19 7.55 7.03
C GLY A 272 34.13 6.40 8.03
#